data_AF-A0A9D5A8F4-F1
#
_entry.id   AF-A0A9D5A8F4-F1
#
_cell.length_a   1.000
_cell.length_b   1.000
_cell.length_c   1.000
_cell.angle_alpha   90.00
_cell.angle_beta   90.00
_cell.angle_gamma   90.00
#
_symmetry.space_group_name_H-M   'P 1'
#
loop_
_entity.id
_entity.type
_entity.pdbx_description
1 polymer ?
#
loop_
_entity_poly.entity_id
_entity_poly.type
_entity_poly.pdbx_seq_one_letter_code
_entity_poly.pdbx_strand_id
1 'polypeptide(L)'
;MLFAGWFHYHKTAPKLVWFQDVESMLNHHLAGLLGLGSLSWAGHQVHVSLPMNQFLNAGVDPKEILPHHEFILNRDLMAQLYPSFSEGETLFFTLNWSKYADFLTFRGGLDPLTSGLWLTDIAHHHLAIAIIFSLRIICIELNGVLAMFWVNDTLSALGCPQDMFPDTTVQLQPFFVQWIQNIHALASGTTTPGATRNTSLTWGGGDLVSVGGKVALLPIPLGTADFLVHHIHAFTIHVTILILLKGVLFARSSRLILDKANLGFRFPCDGSGRGGTCQMFGEV
;
A
#
# COMPACT_ATOMS: atom_id res chain seq x y z
N MET A 1 -20.29 -11.86 13.57
CA MET A 1 -20.65 -11.20 12.29
C MET A 1 -22.06 -11.54 11.81
N LEU A 2 -22.44 -12.82 11.63
CA LEU A 2 -23.79 -13.19 11.16
C LEU A 2 -24.95 -12.65 12.03
N PHE A 3 -24.81 -12.72 13.36
CA PHE A 3 -25.81 -12.16 14.28
C PHE A 3 -25.96 -10.65 14.14
N ALA A 4 -24.86 -9.90 13.97
CA ALA A 4 -24.92 -8.45 13.77
C ALA A 4 -25.67 -8.10 12.48
N GLY A 5 -25.45 -8.86 11.40
CA GLY A 5 -26.21 -8.71 10.14
C GLY A 5 -27.71 -8.98 10.33
N TRP A 6 -28.08 -10.09 10.97
CA TRP A 6 -29.48 -10.38 11.30
C TRP A 6 -30.09 -9.29 12.19
N PHE A 7 -29.36 -8.82 13.20
CA PHE A 7 -29.83 -7.82 14.15
C PHE A 7 -30.06 -6.46 13.47
N HIS A 8 -29.09 -5.96 12.71
CA HIS A 8 -29.19 -4.69 11.99
C HIS A 8 -30.09 -4.75 10.75
N TYR A 9 -30.60 -5.92 10.38
CA TYR A 9 -31.62 -6.05 9.34
C TYR A 9 -33.03 -6.26 9.92
N HIS A 10 -33.20 -7.18 10.86
CA HIS A 10 -34.51 -7.58 11.38
C HIS A 10 -34.94 -6.92 12.69
N LYS A 11 -34.01 -6.43 13.52
CA LYS A 11 -34.32 -5.85 14.83
C LYS A 11 -34.19 -4.33 14.85
N THR A 12 -33.05 -3.82 14.40
CA THR A 12 -32.75 -2.38 14.44
C THR A 12 -32.14 -1.94 13.11
N ALA A 13 -32.99 -1.82 12.10
CA ALA A 13 -32.60 -1.34 10.77
C ALA A 13 -32.21 0.15 10.81
N PRO A 14 -30.96 0.53 10.45
CA PRO A 14 -30.57 1.93 10.39
C PRO A 14 -31.36 2.69 9.32
N LYS A 15 -31.55 4.00 9.53
CA LYS A 15 -32.21 4.88 8.57
C LYS A 15 -31.23 5.37 7.51
N LEU A 16 -31.73 5.79 6.35
CA LEU A 16 -30.91 6.30 5.24
C LEU A 16 -29.95 7.44 5.65
N VAL A 17 -30.39 8.34 6.54
CA VAL A 17 -29.55 9.43 7.06
C VAL A 17 -28.26 8.94 7.71
N TRP A 18 -28.29 7.78 8.37
CA TRP A 18 -27.10 7.18 8.97
C TRP A 18 -26.12 6.67 7.90
N PHE A 19 -26.63 6.07 6.82
CA PHE A 19 -25.78 5.60 5.71
C PHE A 19 -25.20 6.74 4.87
N GLN A 20 -25.91 7.88 4.79
CA GLN A 20 -25.48 9.06 4.02
C GLN A 20 -24.56 10.00 4.80
N ASP A 21 -24.29 9.72 6.08
CA ASP A 21 -23.32 10.45 6.89
C ASP A 21 -21.88 10.02 6.51
N VAL A 22 -21.42 10.50 5.35
CA VAL A 22 -20.11 10.16 4.77
C VAL A 22 -18.95 10.69 5.60
N GLU A 23 -19.16 11.79 6.32
CA GLU A 23 -18.15 12.40 7.17
C GLU A 23 -17.87 11.51 8.39
N SER A 24 -18.92 11.13 9.13
CA SER A 24 -18.80 10.19 10.22
C SER A 24 -18.24 8.85 9.74
N MET A 25 -18.75 8.33 8.62
CA MET A 25 -18.26 7.08 8.05
C MET A 25 -16.76 7.15 7.74
N LEU A 26 -16.27 8.20 7.06
CA LEU A 26 -14.86 8.34 6.71
C LEU A 26 -13.99 8.52 7.96
N ASN A 27 -14.43 9.32 8.93
CA ASN A 27 -13.66 9.56 10.16
C ASN A 27 -13.51 8.27 10.99
N HIS A 28 -14.59 7.50 11.16
CA HIS A 28 -14.55 6.24 11.88
C HIS A 28 -13.75 5.16 11.15
N HIS A 29 -13.81 5.09 9.81
CA HIS A 29 -13.01 4.13 9.06
C HIS A 29 -11.52 4.50 9.07
N LEU A 30 -11.19 5.78 8.86
CA LEU A 30 -9.79 6.18 8.74
C LEU A 30 -9.12 6.22 10.12
N ALA A 31 -9.63 7.00 11.08
CA ALA A 31 -9.00 7.08 12.39
C ALA A 31 -9.29 5.85 13.26
N GLY A 32 -10.54 5.38 13.27
CA GLY A 32 -10.94 4.22 14.06
C GLY A 32 -10.43 2.91 13.49
N LEU A 33 -10.95 2.49 12.34
CA LEU A 33 -10.63 1.17 11.78
C LEU A 33 -9.16 1.06 11.33
N LEU A 34 -8.65 2.00 10.52
CA LEU A 34 -7.28 1.93 10.02
C LEU A 34 -6.26 2.45 11.05
N GLY A 35 -6.53 3.59 11.70
CA GLY A 35 -5.64 4.20 12.68
C GLY A 35 -5.47 3.35 13.93
N LEU A 36 -6.55 3.07 14.68
CA LEU A 36 -6.47 2.22 15.88
C LEU A 36 -6.14 0.77 15.53
N GLY A 37 -6.58 0.29 14.37
CA GLY A 37 -6.16 -1.02 13.86
C GLY A 37 -4.64 -1.11 13.71
N SER A 38 -4.03 -0.16 13.02
CA SER A 38 -2.56 -0.10 12.86
C SER A 38 -1.85 0.14 14.19
N LEU A 39 -2.40 0.96 15.10
CA LEU A 39 -1.82 1.19 16.43
C LEU A 39 -1.81 -0.09 17.26
N SER A 40 -2.94 -0.81 17.29
CA SER A 40 -3.06 -2.07 18.02
C SER A 40 -2.11 -3.14 17.46
N TRP A 41 -1.93 -3.15 16.14
CA TRP A 41 -1.02 -4.07 15.47
C TRP A 41 0.44 -3.72 15.73
N ALA A 42 0.82 -2.44 15.74
CA ALA A 42 2.15 -2.00 16.17
C ALA A 42 2.42 -2.40 17.62
N GLY A 43 1.47 -2.19 18.53
CA GLY A 43 1.57 -2.64 19.92
C GLY A 43 1.76 -4.15 20.03
N HIS A 44 0.97 -4.94 19.29
CA HIS A 44 1.15 -6.39 19.23
C HIS A 44 2.53 -6.79 18.70
N GLN A 45 3.01 -6.13 17.64
CA GLN A 45 4.34 -6.41 17.10
C GLN A 45 5.43 -6.11 18.12
N VAL A 46 5.38 -4.95 18.78
CA VAL A 46 6.37 -4.52 19.76
C VAL A 46 6.41 -5.43 20.99
N HIS A 47 5.25 -5.80 21.53
CA HIS A 47 5.16 -6.52 22.81
C HIS A 47 5.10 -8.04 22.67
N VAL A 48 4.81 -8.58 21.48
CA VAL A 48 4.65 -10.03 21.26
C VAL A 48 5.53 -10.54 20.13
N SER A 49 5.39 -9.98 18.93
CA SER A 49 6.07 -10.53 17.75
C SER A 49 7.59 -10.32 17.78
N LEU A 50 8.04 -9.14 18.19
CA LEU A 50 9.46 -8.76 18.23
C LEU A 50 10.27 -9.63 19.21
N PRO A 51 9.88 -9.78 20.49
CA PRO A 51 10.57 -10.66 21.43
C PRO A 51 10.64 -12.10 20.93
N MET A 52 9.50 -12.61 20.45
CA MET A 52 9.39 -13.98 19.96
C MET A 52 10.31 -14.21 18.76
N ASN A 53 10.35 -13.25 17.82
CA ASN A 53 11.20 -13.36 16.65
C ASN A 53 12.69 -13.31 17.00
N GLN A 54 13.11 -12.60 18.05
CA GLN A 54 14.51 -12.64 18.49
C GLN A 54 14.94 -14.04 18.95
N PHE A 55 14.11 -14.74 19.73
CA PHE A 55 14.41 -16.11 20.17
C PHE A 55 14.40 -17.11 19.01
N LEU A 56 13.42 -16.98 18.10
CA LEU A 56 13.36 -17.81 16.90
C LEU A 56 14.59 -17.59 16.00
N ASN A 57 15.01 -16.33 15.84
CA ASN A 57 16.22 -15.98 15.09
C ASN A 57 17.50 -16.46 15.78
N ALA A 58 17.50 -16.59 17.11
CA ALA A 58 18.60 -17.19 17.87
C ALA A 58 18.61 -18.73 17.80
N GLY A 59 17.63 -19.36 17.15
CA GLY A 59 17.53 -20.81 16.98
C GLY A 59 17.00 -21.56 18.20
N VAL A 60 16.32 -20.87 19.12
CA VAL A 60 15.68 -21.50 20.29
C VAL A 60 14.48 -22.32 19.84
N ASP A 61 14.33 -23.55 20.36
CA ASP A 61 13.16 -24.39 20.07
C ASP A 61 11.89 -23.66 20.53
N PRO A 62 10.85 -23.50 19.68
CA PRO A 62 9.59 -22.89 20.05
C PRO A 62 8.95 -23.40 21.36
N LYS A 63 9.26 -24.64 21.77
CA LYS A 63 8.77 -25.21 23.04
C LYS A 63 9.48 -24.67 24.28
N GLU A 64 10.70 -24.18 24.13
CA GLU A 64 11.51 -23.62 25.22
C GLU A 64 11.29 -22.12 25.39
N ILE A 65 10.69 -21.45 24.40
CA ILE A 65 10.41 -20.03 24.47
C ILE A 65 9.26 -19.78 25.47
N LEU A 66 9.48 -18.80 26.35
CA LEU A 66 8.49 -18.35 27.32
C LEU A 66 7.19 -17.93 26.61
N PRO A 67 6.02 -18.17 27.23
CA PRO A 67 4.75 -17.76 26.65
C PRO A 67 4.65 -16.24 26.56
N HIS A 68 3.99 -15.74 25.51
CA HIS A 68 3.98 -14.32 25.13
C HIS A 68 3.59 -13.35 26.26
N HIS A 69 2.71 -13.78 27.16
CA HIS A 69 2.22 -12.93 28.25
C HIS A 69 3.32 -12.62 29.30
N GLU A 70 4.35 -13.47 29.43
CA GLU A 70 5.45 -13.22 30.36
C GLU A 70 6.29 -12.00 29.93
N PHE A 71 6.42 -11.74 28.63
CA PHE A 71 7.08 -10.53 28.12
C PHE A 71 6.27 -9.24 28.39
N ILE A 72 4.96 -9.34 28.60
CA ILE A 72 4.10 -8.19 28.96
C ILE A 72 4.19 -7.92 30.46
N LEU A 73 4.16 -8.98 31.27
CA LEU A 73 4.13 -8.85 32.73
C LEU A 73 5.51 -8.55 33.33
N ASN A 74 6.58 -9.09 32.73
CA ASN A 74 7.93 -8.91 33.23
C ASN A 74 8.74 -7.99 32.30
N ARG A 75 8.80 -6.71 32.68
CA ARG A 75 9.57 -5.69 31.96
C ARG A 75 11.06 -6.01 31.88
N ASP A 76 11.62 -6.73 32.85
CA ASP A 76 13.06 -7.04 32.87
C ASP A 76 13.44 -8.02 31.75
N LEU A 77 12.51 -8.91 31.34
CA LEU A 77 12.71 -9.78 30.18
C LEU A 77 12.75 -8.96 28.89
N MET A 78 11.86 -7.98 28.74
CA MET A 78 11.86 -7.07 27.59
C MET A 78 13.12 -6.20 27.56
N ALA A 79 13.55 -5.70 28.71
CA ALA A 79 14.75 -4.85 28.83
C ALA A 79 16.05 -5.60 28.50
N GLN A 80 16.09 -6.92 28.66
CA GLN A 80 17.22 -7.74 28.22
C GLN A 80 17.35 -7.82 26.69
N LEU A 81 16.21 -7.82 25.99
CA LEU A 81 16.14 -7.88 24.52
C LEU A 81 16.27 -6.50 23.88
N TYR A 82 15.64 -5.50 24.50
CA TYR A 82 15.53 -4.11 24.04
C TYR A 82 15.82 -3.18 25.22
N PRO A 83 17.07 -2.72 25.39
CA PRO A 83 17.50 -1.95 26.56
C PRO A 83 16.66 -0.69 26.84
N SER A 84 16.06 -0.08 25.81
CA SER A 84 15.23 1.13 25.97
C SER A 84 13.97 0.91 26.82
N PHE A 85 13.50 -0.34 26.97
CA PHE A 85 12.37 -0.68 27.83
C PHE A 85 12.63 -0.40 29.32
N SER A 86 13.90 -0.34 29.74
CA SER A 86 14.27 0.04 31.11
C SER A 86 13.98 1.52 31.42
N GLU A 87 14.06 2.40 30.42
CA GLU A 87 13.80 3.84 30.53
C GLU A 87 12.27 4.15 30.63
N GLY A 88 11.42 3.18 30.26
CA GLY A 88 9.96 3.24 30.40
C GLY A 88 9.27 4.22 29.44
N GLU A 89 8.02 4.59 29.78
CA GLU A 89 7.16 5.43 28.94
C GLU A 89 7.45 6.94 29.07
N THR A 90 8.26 7.34 30.04
CA THR A 90 8.55 8.75 30.31
C THR A 90 9.17 9.47 29.12
N LEU A 91 9.96 8.75 28.30
CA LEU A 91 10.57 9.27 27.09
C LEU A 91 9.56 9.59 26.00
N PHE A 92 8.45 8.86 25.94
CA PHE A 92 7.40 9.08 24.96
C PHE A 92 6.74 10.45 25.18
N PHE A 93 6.38 10.76 26.43
CA PHE A 93 5.75 12.03 26.81
C PHE A 93 6.72 13.22 26.85
N THR A 94 8.03 12.97 26.96
CA THR A 94 9.07 14.02 26.89
C THR A 94 9.60 14.24 25.46
N LEU A 95 9.03 13.54 24.47
CA LEU A 95 9.40 13.64 23.05
C LEU A 95 10.84 13.23 22.74
N ASN A 96 11.50 12.47 23.61
CA ASN A 96 12.85 11.96 23.38
C ASN A 96 12.82 10.61 22.64
N TRP A 97 12.24 10.60 21.44
CA TRP A 97 11.90 9.37 20.72
C TRP A 97 13.09 8.62 20.10
N SER A 98 14.25 9.28 19.97
CA SER A 98 15.47 8.66 19.43
C SER A 98 15.94 7.45 20.24
N LYS A 99 15.53 7.39 21.51
CA LYS A 99 15.83 6.30 22.45
C LYS A 99 15.16 4.97 22.11
N TYR A 100 14.05 4.99 21.36
CA TYR A 100 13.32 3.77 20.95
C TYR A 100 13.87 3.12 19.66
N ALA A 101 15.05 3.55 19.19
CA ALA A 101 15.66 3.08 17.95
C ALA A 101 16.14 1.61 18.00
N ASP A 102 16.08 0.94 19.15
CA ASP A 102 16.39 -0.48 19.29
C ASP A 102 15.26 -1.40 18.79
N PHE A 103 13.99 -0.98 18.91
CA PHE A 103 12.84 -1.72 18.40
C PHE A 103 12.01 -0.98 17.33
N LEU A 104 12.11 0.35 17.20
CA LEU A 104 11.51 1.13 16.12
C LEU A 104 12.58 1.59 15.13
N THR A 105 13.03 0.67 14.27
CA THR A 105 14.14 0.93 13.36
C THR A 105 13.68 1.51 12.01
N PHE A 106 14.67 1.97 11.23
CA PHE A 106 14.49 2.36 9.83
C PHE A 106 15.65 1.79 8.99
N ARG A 107 15.86 0.47 9.08
CA ARG A 107 16.99 -0.22 8.44
C ARG A 107 16.81 -0.28 6.93
N GLY A 108 15.63 -0.65 6.48
CA GLY A 108 15.34 -0.92 5.07
C GLY A 108 15.90 -2.28 4.62
N GLY A 109 15.28 -2.82 3.56
CA GLY A 109 15.68 -4.10 2.98
C GLY A 109 15.25 -5.32 3.79
N LEU A 110 16.01 -6.41 3.63
CA LEU A 110 15.70 -7.74 4.19
C LEU A 110 16.62 -8.11 5.36
N ASP A 111 16.07 -8.85 6.31
CA ASP A 111 16.80 -9.57 7.35
C ASP A 111 17.58 -10.73 6.69
N PRO A 112 18.93 -10.75 6.78
CA PRO A 112 19.75 -11.80 6.18
C PRO A 112 19.43 -13.22 6.68
N LEU A 113 18.88 -13.35 7.89
CA LEU A 113 18.58 -14.65 8.47
C LEU A 113 17.29 -15.24 7.93
N THR A 114 16.23 -14.43 7.92
CA THR A 114 14.87 -14.88 7.56
C THR A 114 14.49 -14.62 6.11
N SER A 115 15.24 -13.75 5.41
CA SER A 115 14.86 -13.16 4.12
C SER A 115 13.55 -12.37 4.12
N GLY A 116 12.97 -12.10 5.29
CA GLY A 116 11.80 -11.25 5.46
C GLY A 116 12.19 -9.78 5.62
N LEU A 117 11.20 -8.90 5.66
CA LEU A 117 11.39 -7.52 6.12
C LEU A 117 11.71 -7.51 7.62
N TRP A 118 12.46 -6.51 8.07
CA TRP A 118 12.73 -6.30 9.49
C TRP A 118 11.41 -6.03 10.23
N LEU A 119 11.03 -6.90 11.17
CA LEU A 119 9.82 -6.70 11.99
C LEU A 119 9.84 -5.37 12.76
N THR A 120 11.02 -4.87 13.12
CA THR A 120 11.20 -3.57 13.78
C THR A 120 10.87 -2.41 12.85
N ASP A 121 11.18 -2.53 11.55
CA ASP A 121 10.77 -1.55 10.53
C ASP A 121 9.25 -1.63 10.26
N ILE A 122 8.68 -2.84 10.28
CA ILE A 122 7.23 -3.05 10.13
C ILE A 122 6.48 -2.41 11.32
N ALA A 123 6.99 -2.57 12.55
CA ALA A 123 6.42 -1.95 13.75
C ALA A 123 6.47 -0.42 13.68
N HIS A 124 7.63 0.13 13.29
CA HIS A 124 7.77 1.57 13.05
C HIS A 124 6.78 2.05 11.97
N HIS A 125 6.66 1.32 10.87
CA HIS A 125 5.74 1.64 9.78
C HIS A 125 4.27 1.66 10.24
N HIS A 126 3.82 0.65 10.98
CA HIS A 126 2.45 0.62 11.50
C HIS A 126 2.18 1.72 12.53
N LEU A 127 3.15 2.08 13.36
CA LEU A 127 3.04 3.22 14.26
C LEU A 127 2.92 4.54 13.48
N ALA A 128 3.73 4.74 12.43
CA ALA A 128 3.64 5.91 11.58
C ALA A 128 2.28 6.00 10.85
N ILE A 129 1.78 4.88 10.31
CA ILE A 129 0.44 4.80 9.70
C ILE A 129 -0.65 5.16 10.72
N ALA A 130 -0.55 4.62 11.94
CA ALA A 130 -1.52 4.91 13.00
C ALA A 130 -1.58 6.40 13.31
N ILE A 131 -0.42 7.04 13.43
CA ILE A 131 -0.30 8.49 13.67
C ILE A 131 -0.88 9.28 12.49
N ILE A 132 -0.56 8.93 11.24
CA ILE A 132 -1.09 9.63 10.05
C ILE A 132 -2.62 9.58 10.03
N PHE A 133 -3.21 8.41 10.20
CA PHE A 133 -4.66 8.27 10.17
C PHE A 133 -5.36 8.88 11.39
N SER A 134 -4.69 8.90 12.55
CA SER A 134 -5.23 9.53 13.76
C SER A 134 -5.13 11.05 13.71
N LEU A 135 -4.02 11.62 13.24
CA LEU A 135 -3.85 13.07 13.08
C LEU A 135 -4.76 13.64 11.98
N ARG A 136 -5.11 12.83 10.97
CA ARG A 136 -6.06 13.24 9.93
C ARG A 136 -7.39 13.73 10.49
N ILE A 137 -7.89 13.14 11.59
CA ILE A 137 -9.13 13.61 12.22
C ILE A 137 -8.96 15.03 12.78
N ILE A 138 -7.81 15.34 13.36
CA ILE A 138 -7.48 16.66 13.91
C ILE A 138 -7.32 17.68 12.77
N CYS A 139 -6.71 17.29 11.65
CA CYS A 139 -6.49 18.18 10.49
C CYS A 139 -7.78 18.48 9.69
N ILE A 140 -8.78 17.61 9.71
CA ILE A 140 -10.07 17.85 9.03
C ILE A 140 -10.93 18.84 9.81
N GLU A 141 -10.94 18.72 11.14
CA GLU A 141 -11.59 19.69 12.05
C GLU A 141 -10.91 21.08 11.99
N LEU A 142 -9.65 21.15 11.56
CA LEU A 142 -8.88 22.40 11.38
C LEU A 142 -8.92 23.00 9.95
N ASN A 143 -9.78 22.47 9.06
CA ASN A 143 -10.16 23.03 7.76
C ASN A 143 -9.17 22.79 6.57
N GLY A 144 -9.62 22.02 5.58
CA GLY A 144 -9.52 22.29 4.12
C GLY A 144 -8.19 22.41 3.35
N VAL A 145 -6.99 22.49 3.94
CA VAL A 145 -5.79 22.93 3.16
C VAL A 145 -5.02 21.78 2.47
N LEU A 146 -5.05 20.55 2.98
CA LEU A 146 -4.22 19.47 2.43
C LEU A 146 -4.74 18.91 1.09
N ALA A 147 -6.04 19.03 0.80
CA ALA A 147 -6.63 18.54 -0.46
C ALA A 147 -6.17 19.33 -1.70
N MET A 148 -5.69 20.57 -1.52
CA MET A 148 -5.25 21.44 -2.62
C MET A 148 -3.86 21.08 -3.16
N PHE A 149 -3.01 20.43 -2.36
CA PHE A 149 -1.69 19.95 -2.80
C PHE A 149 -1.78 18.78 -3.78
N TRP A 150 -2.70 17.84 -3.54
CA TRP A 150 -2.89 16.65 -4.40
C TRP A 150 -3.47 16.98 -5.78
N VAL A 151 -4.27 18.04 -5.89
CA VAL A 151 -4.83 18.50 -7.17
C VAL A 151 -3.79 19.22 -8.03
N ASN A 152 -2.85 19.93 -7.39
CA ASN A 152 -1.82 20.71 -8.07
C ASN A 152 -0.78 19.81 -8.79
N ASP A 153 -0.42 18.68 -8.17
CA ASP A 153 0.53 17.71 -8.76
C ASP A 153 -0.05 16.98 -9.98
N THR A 154 -1.37 16.95 -10.14
CA THR A 154 -2.04 16.28 -11.27
C THR A 154 -2.05 17.15 -12.54
N LEU A 155 -2.02 18.48 -12.39
CA LEU A 155 -2.16 19.43 -13.51
C LEU A 155 -0.83 19.77 -14.19
N SER A 156 0.31 19.62 -13.49
CA SER A 156 1.65 19.76 -14.09
C SER A 156 2.04 18.59 -15.00
N ALA A 157 1.31 17.47 -14.97
CA ALA A 157 1.69 16.22 -15.64
C ALA A 157 1.30 16.11 -17.13
N LEU A 158 0.63 17.10 -17.75
CA LEU A 158 -0.01 16.94 -19.06
C LEU A 158 0.65 17.69 -20.26
N GLY A 159 1.93 18.07 -20.18
CA GLY A 159 2.61 18.85 -21.24
C GLY A 159 3.35 18.02 -22.32
N CYS A 160 2.76 17.90 -23.52
CA CYS A 160 3.43 17.57 -24.81
C CYS A 160 3.35 18.81 -25.73
N PRO A 161 3.86 18.84 -26.98
CA PRO A 161 4.80 18.03 -27.78
C PRO A 161 6.06 18.90 -28.13
N GLN A 162 7.16 18.45 -28.77
CA GLN A 162 7.38 18.28 -30.21
C GLN A 162 8.78 17.65 -30.42
N ASP A 163 8.96 17.02 -31.57
CA ASP A 163 10.22 16.73 -32.27
C ASP A 163 10.91 15.37 -32.02
N MET A 164 10.58 14.47 -32.95
CA MET A 164 10.89 13.05 -33.05
C MET A 164 12.18 12.77 -33.85
N PHE A 165 12.77 11.60 -33.56
CA PHE A 165 14.05 10.97 -33.94
C PHE A 165 14.37 10.81 -35.45
N PRO A 166 15.64 10.49 -35.80
CA PRO A 166 15.89 9.09 -36.23
C PRO A 166 17.27 8.47 -35.90
N ASP A 167 17.34 7.17 -36.20
CA ASP A 167 18.15 6.07 -35.66
C ASP A 167 19.51 5.81 -36.31
N THR A 168 20.33 5.00 -35.63
CA THR A 168 20.78 3.73 -36.23
C THR A 168 20.86 2.59 -35.19
N THR A 169 20.15 1.50 -35.49
CA THR A 169 20.16 0.16 -34.84
C THR A 169 19.61 0.11 -33.40
N VAL A 170 18.28 0.23 -33.27
CA VAL A 170 17.55 0.49 -32.02
C VAL A 170 17.44 -0.74 -31.11
N GLN A 171 18.16 -0.72 -29.98
CA GLN A 171 17.73 -1.45 -28.79
C GLN A 171 16.62 -0.64 -28.13
N LEU A 172 15.41 -1.19 -27.99
CA LEU A 172 14.33 -0.56 -27.20
C LEU A 172 14.60 -0.79 -25.71
N GLN A 173 15.62 -0.10 -25.19
CA GLN A 173 15.95 -0.13 -23.78
C GLN A 173 14.90 0.67 -23.00
N PRO A 174 14.41 0.16 -21.86
CA PRO A 174 13.49 0.90 -21.01
C PRO A 174 14.26 1.95 -20.18
N PHE A 175 14.80 2.99 -20.84
CA PHE A 175 15.67 3.98 -20.19
C PHE A 175 15.07 4.59 -18.92
N PHE A 176 13.79 4.96 -18.96
CA PHE A 176 13.11 5.56 -17.82
C PHE A 176 13.07 4.64 -16.60
N VAL A 177 12.84 3.33 -16.77
CA VAL A 177 12.78 2.40 -15.63
C VAL A 177 14.18 2.12 -15.08
N GLN A 178 15.20 2.04 -15.94
CA GLN A 178 16.59 1.89 -15.51
C GLN A 178 17.07 3.13 -14.74
N TRP A 179 16.65 4.33 -15.16
CA TRP A 179 16.90 5.57 -14.43
C TRP A 179 16.23 5.56 -13.04
N ILE A 180 14.96 5.14 -12.94
CA ILE A 180 14.28 4.98 -11.64
C ILE A 180 14.98 3.93 -10.77
N GLN A 181 15.40 2.80 -11.36
CA GLN A 181 16.20 1.77 -10.66
C GLN A 181 17.45 2.39 -10.04
N ASN A 182 18.19 3.20 -10.79
CA ASN A 182 19.39 3.87 -10.29
C ASN A 182 19.10 4.87 -9.17
N ILE A 183 18.00 5.63 -9.26
CA ILE A 183 17.60 6.55 -8.19
C ILE A 183 17.34 5.77 -6.90
N HIS A 184 16.57 4.68 -6.95
CA HIS A 184 16.27 3.89 -5.77
C HIS A 184 17.47 3.08 -5.27
N ALA A 185 18.37 2.65 -6.17
CA ALA A 185 19.60 1.96 -5.82
C ALA A 185 20.60 2.85 -5.08
N LEU A 186 20.56 4.16 -5.34
CA LEU A 186 21.46 5.14 -4.72
C LEU A 186 20.80 5.95 -3.60
N ALA A 187 19.53 5.68 -3.27
CA ALA A 187 18.74 6.50 -2.35
C ALA A 187 19.27 6.45 -0.91
N SER A 188 19.70 5.28 -0.44
CA SER A 188 20.22 5.11 0.92
C SER A 188 21.47 5.95 1.12
N GLY A 189 21.50 6.79 2.17
CA GLY A 189 22.64 7.66 2.48
C GLY A 189 22.74 8.94 1.62
N THR A 190 21.89 9.12 0.60
CA THR A 190 21.82 10.36 -0.20
C THR A 190 20.48 11.08 -0.01
N THR A 191 19.44 10.68 -0.75
CA THR A 191 18.08 11.21 -0.66
C THR A 191 17.33 10.68 0.56
N THR A 192 17.78 9.56 1.13
CA THR A 192 17.28 8.99 2.38
C THR A 192 18.44 8.74 3.37
N PRO A 193 18.95 9.78 4.06
CA PRO A 193 20.12 9.64 4.94
C PRO A 193 19.90 8.75 6.17
N GLY A 194 18.64 8.62 6.63
CA GLY A 194 18.28 7.80 7.79
C GLY A 194 18.10 6.32 7.50
N ALA A 195 18.02 5.92 6.22
CA ALA A 195 17.90 4.52 5.81
C ALA A 195 19.29 3.86 5.75
N THR A 196 19.38 2.60 6.19
CA THR A 196 20.62 1.82 6.11
C THR A 196 20.73 1.06 4.78
N ARG A 197 19.61 0.69 4.18
CA ARG A 197 19.50 0.02 2.88
C ARG A 197 18.34 0.57 2.07
N ASN A 198 18.36 0.31 0.77
CA ASN A 198 17.32 0.69 -0.18
C ASN A 198 15.98 -0.03 0.11
N THR A 199 14.89 0.48 -0.48
CA THR A 199 13.54 -0.08 -0.30
C THR A 199 13.39 -1.52 -0.79
N SER A 200 14.18 -1.91 -1.79
CA SER A 200 14.25 -3.28 -2.30
C SER A 200 15.63 -3.55 -2.91
N LEU A 201 16.09 -4.80 -2.87
CA LEU A 201 17.32 -5.22 -3.55
C LEU A 201 17.12 -5.38 -5.06
N THR A 202 15.86 -5.41 -5.54
CA THR A 202 15.55 -5.54 -6.97
C THR A 202 15.99 -4.33 -7.80
N TRP A 203 16.15 -3.15 -7.17
CA TRP A 203 16.58 -1.92 -7.85
C TRP A 203 18.04 -1.96 -8.32
N GLY A 204 18.87 -2.81 -7.71
CA GLY A 204 20.32 -2.84 -7.94
C GLY A 204 21.13 -2.23 -6.79
N GLY A 205 22.45 -2.40 -6.85
CA GLY A 205 23.40 -1.83 -5.88
C GLY A 205 23.51 -2.55 -4.53
N GLY A 206 22.77 -3.65 -4.31
CA GLY A 206 22.85 -4.47 -3.09
C GLY A 206 23.37 -5.89 -3.35
N ASP A 207 23.97 -6.49 -2.32
CA ASP A 207 24.47 -7.87 -2.37
C ASP A 207 23.33 -8.90 -2.49
N LEU A 208 23.62 -10.03 -3.14
CA LEU A 208 22.71 -11.16 -3.25
C LEU A 208 22.39 -11.70 -1.85
N VAL A 209 21.10 -11.70 -1.49
CA VAL A 209 20.64 -12.36 -0.25
C VAL A 209 20.25 -13.78 -0.58
N SER A 210 20.87 -14.74 0.12
CA SER A 210 20.57 -16.15 0.00
C SER A 210 20.36 -16.76 1.38
N VAL A 211 19.37 -17.64 1.50
CA VAL A 211 19.06 -18.37 2.72
C VAL A 211 18.82 -19.83 2.36
N GLY A 212 19.45 -20.74 3.10
CA GLY A 212 19.34 -22.19 2.85
C GLY A 212 19.81 -22.62 1.45
N GLY A 213 20.80 -21.94 0.88
CA GLY A 213 21.31 -22.22 -0.46
C GLY A 213 20.40 -21.80 -1.62
N LYS A 214 19.32 -21.05 -1.33
CA LYS A 214 18.42 -20.48 -2.34
C LYS A 214 18.55 -18.97 -2.37
N VAL A 215 18.43 -18.38 -3.55
CA VAL A 215 18.40 -16.92 -3.71
C VAL A 215 17.05 -16.41 -3.19
N ALA A 216 17.08 -15.50 -2.22
CA ALA A 216 15.88 -14.87 -1.69
C ALA A 216 15.44 -13.69 -2.56
N LEU A 217 16.38 -12.79 -2.88
CA LEU A 217 16.14 -11.65 -3.76
C LEU A 217 17.44 -11.24 -4.45
N LEU A 218 17.34 -10.85 -5.72
CA LEU A 218 18.44 -10.33 -6.52
C LEU A 218 18.00 -9.10 -7.34
N PRO A 219 18.94 -8.26 -7.79
CA PRO A 219 18.66 -7.21 -8.77
C PRO A 219 17.99 -7.79 -10.03
N ILE A 220 16.92 -7.15 -10.49
CA ILE A 220 16.20 -7.59 -11.71
C ILE A 220 16.61 -6.64 -12.85
N PRO A 221 17.52 -7.06 -13.75
CA PRO A 221 17.87 -6.24 -14.90
C PRO A 221 16.68 -6.18 -15.86
N LEU A 222 16.37 -4.98 -16.35
CA LEU A 222 15.26 -4.74 -17.27
C LEU A 222 15.83 -4.44 -18.65
N GLY A 223 15.50 -5.29 -19.63
CA GLY A 223 15.97 -5.16 -21.01
C GLY A 223 14.83 -4.98 -22.01
N THR A 224 15.13 -5.22 -23.29
CA THR A 224 14.18 -5.08 -24.40
C THR A 224 12.94 -5.98 -24.24
N ALA A 225 13.11 -7.21 -23.75
CA ALA A 225 11.99 -8.12 -23.53
C ALA A 225 11.01 -7.56 -22.48
N ASP A 226 11.53 -6.99 -21.40
CA ASP A 226 10.73 -6.33 -20.37
C ASP A 226 10.02 -5.10 -20.92
N PHE A 227 10.70 -4.30 -21.74
CA PHE A 227 10.06 -3.17 -22.42
C PHE A 227 8.85 -3.62 -23.25
N LEU A 228 8.99 -4.68 -24.05
CA LEU A 228 7.91 -5.19 -24.89
C LEU A 228 6.73 -5.73 -24.06
N VAL A 229 6.97 -6.52 -23.01
CA VAL A 229 5.88 -7.07 -22.20
C VAL A 229 5.14 -5.97 -21.44
N HIS A 230 5.83 -4.91 -20.98
CA HIS A 230 5.16 -3.77 -20.35
C HIS A 230 4.27 -3.01 -21.35
N HIS A 231 4.66 -2.92 -22.63
CA HIS A 231 3.81 -2.34 -23.67
C HIS A 231 2.59 -3.22 -23.97
N ILE A 232 2.74 -4.54 -23.92
CA ILE A 232 1.61 -5.48 -24.02
C ILE A 232 0.65 -5.30 -22.84
N HIS A 233 1.16 -5.21 -21.61
CA HIS A 233 0.35 -4.94 -20.43
C HIS A 233 -0.37 -3.58 -20.55
N ALA A 234 0.33 -2.54 -20.99
CA ALA A 234 -0.29 -1.25 -21.23
C ALA A 234 -1.41 -1.38 -22.27
N PHE A 235 -1.17 -2.06 -23.39
CA PHE A 235 -2.17 -2.28 -24.42
C PHE A 235 -3.42 -3.00 -23.89
N THR A 236 -3.25 -4.12 -23.16
CA THR A 236 -4.40 -4.87 -22.62
C THR A 236 -5.20 -4.07 -21.60
N ILE A 237 -4.53 -3.28 -20.75
CA ILE A 237 -5.17 -2.36 -19.81
C ILE A 237 -5.94 -1.27 -20.55
N HIS A 238 -5.34 -0.63 -21.56
CA HIS A 238 -5.99 0.43 -22.32
C HIS A 238 -7.21 -0.08 -23.10
N VAL A 239 -7.13 -1.27 -23.70
CA VAL A 239 -8.27 -1.90 -24.37
C VAL A 239 -9.38 -2.22 -23.37
N THR A 240 -9.04 -2.74 -22.18
CA THR A 240 -10.01 -3.01 -21.12
C THR A 240 -10.70 -1.71 -20.66
N ILE A 241 -9.92 -0.65 -20.40
CA ILE A 241 -10.44 0.67 -20.03
C ILE A 241 -11.32 1.23 -21.15
N LEU A 242 -10.91 1.10 -22.41
CA LEU A 242 -11.70 1.57 -23.55
C LEU A 242 -13.07 0.88 -23.61
N ILE A 243 -13.12 -0.44 -23.42
CA ILE A 243 -14.37 -1.21 -23.42
C ILE A 243 -15.27 -0.75 -22.27
N LEU A 244 -14.74 -0.73 -21.05
CA LEU A 244 -15.50 -0.34 -19.85
C LEU A 244 -15.98 1.12 -19.93
N LEU A 245 -15.09 2.04 -20.30
CA LEU A 245 -15.39 3.46 -20.39
C LEU A 245 -16.40 3.74 -21.50
N LYS A 246 -16.30 3.07 -22.64
CA LYS A 246 -17.32 3.13 -23.69
C LYS A 246 -18.67 2.61 -23.18
N GLY A 247 -18.69 1.47 -22.48
CA GLY A 247 -19.89 0.91 -21.87
C GLY A 247 -20.58 1.91 -20.94
N VAL A 248 -19.81 2.58 -20.09
CA VAL A 248 -20.30 3.61 -19.14
C VAL A 248 -20.77 4.88 -19.86
N LEU A 249 -19.94 5.47 -20.72
CA LEU A 249 -20.25 6.74 -21.39
C LEU A 249 -21.47 6.64 -22.32
N PHE A 250 -21.63 5.50 -22.99
CA PHE A 250 -22.74 5.27 -23.92
C PHE A 250 -23.88 4.46 -23.28
N ALA A 251 -23.95 4.32 -21.96
CA ALA A 251 -25.00 3.56 -21.28
C ALA A 251 -26.40 4.20 -21.47
N ARG A 252 -26.48 5.53 -21.37
CA ARG A 252 -27.76 6.26 -21.38
C ARG A 252 -28.27 6.59 -22.78
N SER A 253 -27.37 6.87 -23.71
CA SER A 253 -27.69 7.24 -25.08
C SER A 253 -26.49 7.02 -25.98
N SER A 254 -26.73 6.78 -27.26
CA SER A 254 -25.72 6.74 -28.30
C SER A 254 -26.28 7.32 -29.59
N ARG A 255 -25.42 7.62 -30.56
CA ARG A 255 -25.89 8.03 -31.89
C ARG A 255 -26.75 6.95 -32.57
N LEU A 256 -26.50 5.67 -32.25
CA LEU A 256 -27.25 4.55 -32.82
C LEU A 256 -28.60 4.33 -32.15
N ILE A 257 -28.71 4.51 -30.83
CA ILE A 257 -29.94 4.34 -30.02
C ILE A 257 -30.00 5.51 -29.03
N LEU A 258 -30.90 6.46 -29.27
CA LEU A 258 -30.98 7.73 -28.52
C LEU A 258 -31.60 7.54 -27.13
N ASP A 259 -32.56 6.63 -27.00
CA ASP A 259 -33.39 6.37 -25.83
C ASP A 259 -32.97 5.11 -25.05
N LYS A 260 -31.69 4.74 -25.16
CA LYS A 260 -31.11 3.53 -24.58
C LYS A 260 -31.31 3.40 -23.06
N ALA A 261 -31.39 4.52 -22.34
CA ALA A 261 -31.70 4.54 -20.91
C ALA A 261 -33.03 3.84 -20.57
N ASN A 262 -34.00 3.84 -21.48
CA ASN A 262 -35.31 3.21 -21.26
C ASN A 262 -35.26 1.67 -21.34
N LEU A 263 -34.25 1.11 -22.02
CA LEU A 263 -34.03 -0.34 -22.14
C LEU A 263 -33.40 -0.95 -20.88
N GLY A 264 -32.90 -0.10 -19.97
CA GLY A 264 -32.23 -0.51 -18.74
C GLY A 264 -30.76 -0.86 -18.93
N PHE A 265 -30.10 -1.30 -17.85
CA PHE A 265 -28.66 -1.59 -17.87
C PHE A 265 -28.33 -2.89 -18.62
N ARG A 266 -29.19 -3.91 -18.50
CA ARG A 266 -28.97 -5.25 -19.04
C ARG A 266 -30.10 -5.66 -19.97
N PHE A 267 -29.84 -5.61 -21.27
CA PHE A 267 -30.75 -6.03 -22.34
C PHE A 267 -29.93 -6.62 -23.51
N PRO A 268 -30.47 -7.57 -24.28
CA PRO A 268 -29.67 -8.25 -25.30
C PRO A 268 -29.40 -7.39 -26.55
N CYS A 269 -30.41 -6.64 -27.03
CA CYS A 269 -30.37 -5.79 -28.23
C CYS A 269 -31.61 -4.88 -28.33
N ASP A 270 -31.62 -3.98 -29.30
CA ASP A 270 -32.77 -3.17 -29.77
C ASP A 270 -33.22 -3.63 -31.18
N GLY A 271 -33.39 -4.95 -31.34
CA GLY A 271 -33.81 -5.60 -32.59
C GLY A 271 -32.76 -5.64 -33.72
N SER A 272 -33.16 -6.18 -34.88
CA SER A 272 -32.31 -6.34 -36.07
C SER A 272 -32.23 -5.09 -36.96
N GLY A 273 -32.95 -4.03 -36.63
CA GLY A 273 -32.92 -2.76 -37.36
C GLY A 273 -31.54 -2.09 -37.33
N ARG A 274 -31.34 -1.06 -38.15
CA ARG A 274 -30.12 -0.23 -38.20
C ARG A 274 -28.81 -1.02 -38.47
N GLY A 275 -28.92 -2.19 -39.11
CA GLY A 275 -27.78 -3.07 -39.41
C GLY A 275 -27.45 -4.08 -38.30
N GLY A 276 -28.25 -4.14 -37.23
CA GLY A 276 -28.06 -5.00 -36.07
C GLY A 276 -27.57 -4.22 -34.85
N THR A 277 -28.22 -4.43 -33.70
CA THR A 277 -27.93 -3.74 -32.42
C THR A 277 -27.57 -4.71 -31.30
N CYS A 278 -26.93 -5.83 -31.65
CA CYS A 278 -26.46 -6.84 -30.68
C CYS A 278 -25.38 -6.26 -29.76
N GLN A 279 -25.38 -6.69 -28.49
CA GLN A 279 -24.37 -6.32 -27.48
C GLN A 279 -24.22 -4.81 -27.28
N MET A 280 -25.32 -4.09 -27.45
CA MET A 280 -25.31 -2.65 -27.24
C MET A 280 -25.48 -2.27 -25.76
N PHE A 281 -25.78 -3.17 -24.83
CA PHE A 281 -25.94 -2.84 -23.40
C PHE A 281 -24.64 -2.36 -22.74
N GLY A 282 -24.72 -1.88 -21.50
CA GLY A 282 -23.52 -1.56 -20.73
C GLY A 282 -22.80 -2.84 -20.35
N GLU A 283 -21.93 -3.36 -21.22
CA GLU A 283 -20.99 -4.42 -20.84
C GLU A 283 -19.98 -3.84 -19.84
N VAL A 284 -20.17 -4.18 -18.55
CA VAL A 284 -19.14 -4.16 -17.51
C VAL A 284 -18.94 -5.60 -17.07
#